data_AF-A0A5C6M734-F1
#
_entry.id   AF-A0A5C6M734-F1
#
_cell.length_a   1.000
_cell.length_b   1.000
_cell.length_c   1.000
_cell.angle_alpha   90.00
_cell.angle_beta   90.00
_cell.angle_gamma   90.00
#
_symmetry.space_group_name_H-M   'P 1'
#
loop_
_entity.id
_entity.type
_entity.pdbx_description
1 polymer ?
#
loop_
_entity_poly.entity_id
_entity_poly.type
_entity_poly.pdbx_seq_one_letter_code
_entity_poly.pdbx_strand_id
1 'polypeptide(L)'
;MAGRGRDQLFGGDDQDILISGFTTLDANPGSLIQIRNEWTSGAAIDLRISKIRTGVGTEPVALAAGTTVLDTPGETDNVQGSADTDWFFCAPDDSLDRLLSETLDVL
;
A
#
# COMPACT_ATOMS: atom_id res chain seq x y z
N MET A 1 -5.38 -4.75 2.84
CA MET A 1 -4.72 -5.68 1.89
C MET A 1 -5.77 -6.67 1.44
N ALA A 2 -5.78 -6.97 0.14
CA ALA A 2 -6.76 -7.85 -0.49
C ALA A 2 -6.30 -9.33 -0.45
N GLY A 3 -5.07 -9.61 -0.88
CA GLY A 3 -4.43 -10.92 -0.71
C GLY A 3 -4.15 -11.62 -2.04
N ARG A 4 -4.50 -12.92 -2.14
CA ARG A 4 -4.35 -13.71 -3.36
C ARG A 4 -5.73 -14.07 -3.91
N GLY A 5 -6.18 -13.33 -4.93
CA GLY A 5 -7.45 -13.56 -5.61
C GLY A 5 -8.06 -12.25 -6.09
N ARG A 6 -9.20 -12.34 -6.77
CA ARG A 6 -10.07 -11.20 -7.07
C ARG A 6 -10.78 -10.71 -5.81
N ASP A 7 -10.49 -9.49 -5.43
CA ASP A 7 -10.88 -8.89 -4.17
C ASP A 7 -11.64 -7.56 -4.35
N GLN A 8 -12.39 -7.22 -3.31
CA GLN A 8 -12.95 -5.88 -3.10
C GLN A 8 -12.28 -5.28 -1.88
N LEU A 9 -11.51 -4.22 -2.08
CA LEU A 9 -10.78 -3.53 -1.02
C LEU A 9 -11.39 -2.15 -0.79
N PHE A 10 -11.66 -1.84 0.48
CA PHE A 10 -12.21 -0.55 0.91
C PHE A 10 -11.30 0.00 2.02
N GLY A 11 -10.75 1.20 1.82
CA GLY A 11 -9.96 1.94 2.81
C GLY A 11 -10.85 2.52 3.90
N GLY A 12 -11.75 3.41 3.50
CA GLY A 12 -12.78 3.97 4.38
C GLY A 12 -12.56 5.45 4.64
N ASP A 13 -12.58 5.83 5.90
CA ASP A 13 -12.22 7.18 6.32
C ASP A 13 -10.74 7.18 6.77
N ASP A 14 -10.08 8.34 6.71
CA ASP A 14 -8.64 8.53 6.99
C ASP A 14 -7.71 8.10 5.83
N GLN A 15 -6.39 8.27 6.05
CA GLN A 15 -5.36 7.96 5.05
C GLN A 15 -4.99 6.47 5.11
N ASP A 16 -5.18 5.78 3.99
CA ASP A 16 -4.94 4.35 3.88
C ASP A 16 -3.76 3.97 2.99
N ILE A 17 -3.20 2.79 3.29
CA ILE A 17 -2.32 2.06 2.38
C ILE A 17 -3.10 0.88 1.82
N LEU A 18 -3.45 0.96 0.54
CA LEU A 18 -4.29 -0.02 -0.15
C LEU A 18 -3.43 -0.85 -1.08
N ILE A 19 -3.40 -2.16 -0.83
CA ILE A 19 -2.61 -3.12 -1.60
C ILE A 19 -3.58 -4.17 -2.12
N SER A 20 -3.73 -4.20 -3.45
CA SER A 20 -4.60 -5.16 -4.16
C SER A 20 -4.00 -6.57 -4.15
N GLY A 21 -2.67 -6.69 -4.21
CA GLY A 21 -1.98 -7.96 -4.01
C GLY A 21 -1.60 -8.27 -2.55
N PHE A 22 -0.37 -8.76 -2.37
CA PHE A 22 0.16 -9.19 -1.07
C PHE A 22 1.57 -8.63 -0.82
N THR A 23 2.04 -8.75 0.42
CA THR A 23 3.42 -8.37 0.74
C THR A 23 4.27 -9.60 1.07
N THR A 24 5.56 -9.54 0.74
CA THR A 24 6.52 -10.55 1.22
C THR A 24 6.78 -10.42 2.72
N LEU A 25 6.20 -9.42 3.38
CA LEU A 25 6.37 -9.08 4.78
C LEU A 25 5.25 -9.64 5.67
N ASP A 26 4.22 -10.28 5.10
CA ASP A 26 3.03 -10.74 5.82
C ASP A 26 3.37 -11.70 6.97
N ALA A 27 4.44 -12.49 6.82
CA ALA A 27 4.94 -13.40 7.85
C ALA A 27 5.92 -12.74 8.85
N ASN A 28 6.16 -11.43 8.74
CA ASN A 28 7.09 -10.67 9.56
C ASN A 28 6.39 -9.48 10.26
N PRO A 29 5.73 -9.72 11.41
CA PRO A 29 5.04 -8.67 12.15
C PRO A 29 5.94 -7.50 12.56
N GLY A 30 7.23 -7.76 12.84
CA GLY A 30 8.19 -6.70 13.19
C GLY A 30 8.45 -5.73 12.05
N SER A 31 8.42 -6.21 10.80
CA SER A 31 8.51 -5.36 9.61
C SER A 31 7.25 -4.53 9.42
N LEU A 32 6.07 -5.15 9.55
CA LEU A 32 4.78 -4.44 9.45
C LEU A 32 4.61 -3.37 10.52
N ILE A 33 5.09 -3.61 11.75
CA ILE A 33 5.09 -2.62 12.83
C ILE A 33 5.96 -1.41 12.46
N GLN A 34 7.12 -1.60 11.84
CA GLN A 34 7.98 -0.49 11.42
C GLN A 34 7.30 0.37 10.35
N ILE A 35 6.67 -0.24 9.35
CA ILE A 35 5.86 0.47 8.35
C ILE A 35 4.72 1.24 9.03
N ARG A 36 3.96 0.58 9.90
CA ARG A 36 2.84 1.20 10.63
C ARG A 36 3.30 2.41 11.44
N ASN A 37 4.41 2.29 12.16
CA ASN A 37 4.93 3.38 13.00
C ASN A 37 5.27 4.63 12.18
N GLU A 38 5.84 4.47 10.97
CA GLU A 38 6.08 5.61 10.08
C GLU A 38 4.76 6.15 9.48
N TRP A 39 3.84 5.27 9.07
CA TRP A 39 2.55 5.67 8.50
C TRP A 39 1.69 6.47 9.48
N THR A 40 1.71 6.11 10.77
CA THR A 40 0.99 6.81 11.83
C THR A 40 1.80 7.94 12.47
N SER A 41 2.96 8.30 11.90
CA SER A 41 3.79 9.37 12.45
C SER A 41 3.15 10.75 12.22
N GLY A 42 3.62 11.78 12.92
CA GLY A 42 3.18 13.16 12.71
C GLY A 42 3.72 13.83 11.43
N ALA A 43 4.49 13.11 10.59
CA ALA A 43 5.03 13.66 9.35
C ALA A 43 3.94 13.95 8.31
N ALA A 44 4.23 14.78 7.31
CA ALA A 44 3.35 14.94 6.15
C ALA A 44 3.31 13.64 5.32
N ILE A 45 2.17 13.38 4.65
CA ILE A 45 1.94 12.12 3.91
C ILE A 45 3.04 11.82 2.89
N ASP A 46 3.45 12.81 2.08
CA ASP A 46 4.52 12.64 1.08
C ASP A 46 5.84 12.19 1.71
N LEU A 47 6.16 12.68 2.91
CA LEU A 47 7.36 12.31 3.64
C LEU A 47 7.25 10.89 4.20
N ARG A 48 6.07 10.48 4.70
CA ARG A 48 5.81 9.12 5.16
C ARG A 48 5.97 8.12 4.00
N ILE A 49 5.33 8.40 2.86
CA ILE A 49 5.44 7.61 1.63
C ILE A 49 6.91 7.52 1.19
N SER A 50 7.60 8.65 1.11
CA SER A 50 9.01 8.67 0.69
C SER A 50 9.89 7.79 1.60
N LYS A 51 9.72 7.89 2.92
CA LYS A 51 10.50 7.07 3.86
C LYS A 51 10.16 5.60 3.76
N ILE A 52 8.88 5.24 3.67
CA ILE A 52 8.45 3.85 3.52
C ILE A 52 8.96 3.25 2.20
N ARG A 53 9.00 4.04 1.11
CA ARG A 53 9.61 3.58 -0.16
C ARG A 53 11.12 3.36 -0.04
N THR A 54 11.84 4.23 0.67
CA THR A 54 13.30 4.11 0.82
C THR A 54 13.74 3.17 1.93
N GLY A 55 12.81 2.76 2.79
CA GLY A 55 13.07 1.91 3.95
C GLY A 55 13.01 2.67 5.27
N VAL A 56 12.38 2.04 6.27
CA VAL A 56 12.26 2.56 7.65
C VAL A 56 12.86 1.59 8.66
N GLY A 57 13.29 2.14 9.80
CA GLY A 57 13.88 1.39 10.90
C GLY A 57 15.37 1.09 10.76
N THR A 58 15.92 0.30 11.69
CA THR A 58 17.36 0.01 11.76
C THR A 58 17.79 -1.04 10.74
N GLU A 59 16.93 -2.02 10.47
CA GLU A 59 17.04 -2.95 9.36
C GLU A 59 15.98 -2.49 8.34
N PRO A 60 16.36 -1.71 7.31
CA PRO A 60 15.39 -0.96 6.52
C PRO A 60 14.33 -1.85 5.89
N VAL A 61 13.06 -1.61 6.27
CA VAL A 61 11.89 -2.28 5.69
C VAL A 61 11.17 -1.31 4.78
N ALA A 62 10.87 -1.73 3.56
CA ALA A 62 10.20 -0.90 2.56
C ALA A 62 8.95 -1.57 1.98
N LEU A 63 7.98 -0.76 1.58
CA LEU A 63 6.95 -1.16 0.62
C LEU A 63 7.40 -0.69 -0.77
N ALA A 64 7.81 -1.64 -1.60
CA ALA A 64 8.32 -1.41 -2.94
C ALA A 64 7.60 -2.36 -3.92
N ALA A 65 6.89 -1.77 -4.88
CA ALA A 65 6.21 -2.51 -5.94
C ALA A 65 7.19 -3.40 -6.70
N GLY A 66 6.77 -4.62 -7.01
CA GLY A 66 7.58 -5.64 -7.68
C GLY A 66 8.71 -6.25 -6.83
N THR A 67 8.90 -5.81 -5.58
CA THR A 67 9.93 -6.35 -4.67
C THR A 67 9.35 -6.89 -3.38
N THR A 68 8.73 -6.03 -2.57
CA THR A 68 8.10 -6.40 -1.30
C THR A 68 6.58 -6.34 -1.34
N VAL A 69 6.02 -5.66 -2.33
CA VAL A 69 4.59 -5.66 -2.66
C VAL A 69 4.43 -6.27 -4.05
N LEU A 70 3.60 -7.30 -4.16
CA LEU A 70 3.48 -8.13 -5.36
C LEU A 70 2.01 -8.31 -5.73
N ASP A 71 1.73 -8.27 -7.03
CA ASP A 71 0.44 -8.60 -7.60
C ASP A 71 0.14 -10.12 -7.55
N THR A 72 -1.14 -10.47 -7.69
CA THR A 72 -1.60 -11.82 -8.02
C THR A 72 -2.00 -11.89 -9.50
N PRO A 73 -1.13 -12.42 -10.39
CA PRO A 73 -1.34 -12.30 -11.83
C PRO A 73 -2.66 -12.91 -12.32
N GLY A 74 -3.41 -12.12 -13.10
CA GLY A 74 -4.67 -12.54 -13.72
C GLY A 74 -5.89 -12.39 -12.81
N GLU A 75 -5.69 -11.88 -11.60
CA GLU A 75 -6.76 -11.42 -10.73
C GLU A 75 -6.92 -9.91 -10.90
N THR A 76 -8.16 -9.47 -11.06
CA THR A 76 -8.51 -8.05 -11.21
C THR A 76 -9.32 -7.60 -10.00
N ASP A 77 -8.83 -6.59 -9.31
CA ASP A 77 -9.39 -6.10 -8.06
C ASP A 77 -10.19 -4.80 -8.24
N ASN A 78 -11.11 -4.57 -7.30
CA ASN A 78 -11.79 -3.29 -7.17
C ASN A 78 -11.38 -2.63 -5.85
N VAL A 79 -10.64 -1.53 -5.95
CA VAL A 79 -10.02 -0.84 -4.82
C VAL A 79 -10.65 0.54 -4.66
N GLN A 80 -11.21 0.77 -3.48
CA GLN A 80 -11.84 2.03 -3.10
C GLN A 80 -11.11 2.65 -1.92
N GLY A 81 -10.46 3.79 -2.15
CA GLY A 81 -9.87 4.62 -1.10
C GLY A 81 -10.91 5.44 -0.36
N SER A 82 -11.92 5.92 -1.08
CA SER A 82 -12.97 6.80 -0.59
C SER A 82 -12.48 8.25 -0.39
N ALA A 83 -12.51 8.81 0.82
CA ALA A 83 -12.12 10.20 1.07
C ALA A 83 -10.65 10.27 1.54
N ASP A 84 -10.13 11.48 1.75
CA ASP A 84 -8.74 11.73 2.15
C ASP A 84 -7.69 11.44 1.06
N THR A 85 -6.45 11.11 1.44
CA THR A 85 -5.35 10.92 0.49
C THR A 85 -4.70 9.59 0.78
N ASP A 86 -4.92 8.66 -0.13
CA ASP A 86 -4.46 7.30 0.02
C ASP A 86 -3.22 7.00 -0.82
N TRP A 87 -2.59 5.88 -0.46
CA TRP A 87 -1.50 5.30 -1.21
C TRP A 87 -1.87 3.91 -1.71
N PHE A 88 -2.04 3.81 -3.02
CA PHE A 88 -2.44 2.59 -3.72
C PHE A 88 -1.23 1.82 -4.24
N PHE A 89 -1.31 0.50 -4.14
CA PHE A 89 -0.48 -0.49 -4.80
C PHE A 89 -1.41 -1.41 -5.60
N CYS A 90 -1.51 -1.18 -6.90
CA CYS A 90 -2.49 -1.86 -7.76
C CYS A 90 -1.90 -2.28 -9.11
N ALA A 91 -2.43 -3.37 -9.67
CA ALA A 91 -2.09 -3.83 -11.01
C ALA A 91 -2.72 -2.92 -12.09
N PRO A 92 -2.20 -2.90 -13.33
CA PRO A 92 -2.73 -2.06 -14.40
C PRO A 92 -4.19 -2.33 -14.80
N ASP A 93 -4.70 -3.53 -14.55
CA ASP A 93 -6.06 -3.94 -14.87
C ASP A 93 -7.07 -3.71 -13.73
N ASP A 94 -6.60 -3.35 -12.53
CA ASP A 94 -7.45 -3.04 -11.38
C ASP A 94 -8.33 -1.81 -11.59
N SER A 95 -9.51 -1.84 -10.97
CA SER A 95 -10.43 -0.71 -10.92
C SER A 95 -10.22 0.10 -9.64
N LEU A 96 -10.00 1.41 -9.79
CA LEU A 96 -9.63 2.33 -8.70
C LEU A 96 -10.57 3.54 -8.68
N ASP A 97 -10.92 4.06 -7.51
CA ASP A 97 -11.56 5.38 -7.35
C ASP A 97 -10.55 6.53 -7.16
N ARG A 98 -9.26 6.22 -7.26
CA ARG A 98 -8.13 7.11 -6.98
C ARG A 98 -8.27 8.51 -7.61
N LEU A 99 -8.05 9.53 -6.79
CA LEU A 99 -7.96 10.94 -7.17
C LEU A 99 -6.56 11.31 -7.73
N LEU A 100 -6.47 12.41 -8.47
CA LEU A 100 -5.18 12.87 -9.04
C LEU A 100 -4.14 13.27 -7.97
N SER A 101 -4.58 13.64 -6.78
CA SER A 101 -3.72 14.00 -5.64
C SER A 101 -3.15 12.79 -4.90
N GLU A 102 -3.61 11.59 -5.20
CA GLU A 102 -3.25 10.37 -4.49
C GLU A 102 -2.15 9.59 -5.18
N THR A 103 -1.40 8.83 -4.38
CA THR A 103 -0.23 8.12 -4.87
C THR A 103 -0.62 6.72 -5.36
N LEU A 104 -0.13 6.34 -6.55
CA LEU A 104 -0.24 4.98 -7.08
C LEU A 104 1.15 4.45 -7.40
N ASP A 105 1.50 3.31 -6.82
CA ASP A 105 2.59 2.46 -7.28
C ASP A 105 2.01 1.25 -8.02
N VAL A 106 2.37 1.12 -9.29
CA VAL A 106 1.86 0.02 -10.14
C VAL A 106 2.65 -1.26 -9.84
N LEU A 107 1.93 -2.37 -9.64
CA LEU A 107 2.48 -3.70 -9.34
C LEU A 107 2.94 -4.48 -10.58
#